data_AF-A0A345Y3T1-F1
#
_entry.id   AF-A0A345Y3T1-F1
#
_cell.length_a   1.000
_cell.length_b   1.000
_cell.length_c   1.000
_cell.angle_alpha   90.00
_cell.angle_beta   90.00
_cell.angle_gamma   90.00
#
_symmetry.space_group_name_H-M   'P 1'
#
loop_
_entity.id
_entity.type
_entity.pdbx_description
1 polymer ?
#
loop_
_entity_poly.entity_id
_entity_poly.type
_entity_poly.pdbx_seq_one_letter_code
_entity_poly.pdbx_strand_id
1 'polypeptide(L)'
;MEMQDKLKLAFAALLLVGGIVGFYLVPESQGLLRALAFVAGLVLAGGVLWVSAPGKAFASYAQDSVGEARKVVWPERKEALQLTGLVFLFVLVLALFMWSVDSGLSWLFYDLLLGRG
;
A
#
# COMPACT_ATOMS: atom_id res chain seq x y z
N MET A 1 6.89 27.44 8.25
CA MET A 1 7.94 27.04 7.29
C MET A 1 8.68 28.29 6.88
N GLU A 2 9.97 28.38 7.20
CA GLU A 2 10.80 29.44 6.64
C GLU A 2 10.91 29.26 5.12
N MET A 3 11.07 30.36 4.38
CA MET A 3 11.20 30.36 2.91
C MET A 3 12.29 29.37 2.43
N GLN A 4 13.34 29.21 3.23
CA GLN A 4 14.48 28.34 2.97
C GLN A 4 14.11 26.85 2.93
N ASP A 5 13.18 26.39 3.76
CA ASP A 5 12.77 24.98 3.78
C ASP A 5 11.89 24.62 2.59
N LYS A 6 11.05 25.55 2.14
CA LYS A 6 10.28 25.40 0.89
C LYS A 6 11.20 25.30 -0.32
N LEU A 7 12.27 26.08 -0.34
CA LEU A 7 13.31 26.05 -1.37
C LEU A 7 14.05 24.72 -1.40
N LYS A 8 14.48 24.20 -0.24
CA LYS A 8 15.14 22.89 -0.15
C LYS A 8 14.21 21.75 -0.57
N LEU A 9 12.91 21.83 -0.22
CA LEU A 9 11.91 20.84 -0.63
C LEU A 9 11.65 20.87 -2.14
N ALA A 10 11.48 22.07 -2.72
CA ALA A 10 11.34 22.24 -4.16
C ALA A 10 12.58 21.75 -4.91
N PHE A 11 13.77 21.98 -4.36
CA PHE A 11 15.03 21.49 -4.92
C PHE A 11 15.14 19.96 -4.85
N ALA A 12 14.72 19.33 -3.74
CA ALA A 12 14.65 17.86 -3.65
C ALA A 12 13.66 17.26 -4.67
N ALA A 13 12.51 17.90 -4.87
CA ALA A 13 11.54 17.48 -5.89
C ALA A 13 12.13 17.60 -7.31
N LEU A 14 12.84 18.70 -7.61
CA LEU A 14 13.55 18.87 -8.88
C LEU A 14 14.63 17.80 -9.11
N LEU A 15 15.38 17.42 -8.08
CA LEU A 15 16.39 16.36 -8.18
C LEU A 15 15.76 14.98 -8.44
N LEU A 16 14.61 14.69 -7.82
CA LEU A 16 13.85 13.46 -8.10
C LEU A 16 13.36 13.42 -9.54
N VAL A 17 12.73 14.51 -10.01
CA VAL A 17 12.28 14.63 -11.40
C VAL A 17 13.46 14.55 -12.36
N GLY A 18 14.58 15.18 -12.05
CA GLY A 18 15.83 15.07 -12.81
C GLY A 18 16.36 13.64 -12.89
N GLY A 19 16.29 12.86 -11.81
CA GLY A 19 16.65 11.44 -11.80
C GLY A 19 15.73 10.58 -12.66
N ILE A 20 14.42 10.83 -12.63
CA ILE A 20 13.42 10.14 -13.46
C ILE A 20 13.62 10.49 -14.94
N VAL A 21 13.81 11.78 -15.27
CA VAL A 21 14.08 12.22 -16.63
C VAL A 21 15.40 11.63 -17.14
N GLY A 22 16.44 11.62 -16.31
CA GLY A 22 17.72 10.98 -16.62
C GLY A 22 17.57 9.48 -16.94
N PHE A 23 16.68 8.77 -16.25
CA PHE A 23 16.37 7.38 -16.57
C PHE A 23 15.75 7.23 -17.96
N TYR A 24 14.82 8.10 -18.36
CA TYR A 24 14.18 8.03 -19.68
C TYR A 24 15.10 8.46 -20.83
N LEU A 25 16.01 9.41 -20.59
CA LEU A 25 16.91 9.94 -21.63
C LEU A 25 18.05 8.97 -22.00
N VAL A 26 18.51 8.12 -21.07
CA VAL A 26 19.55 7.13 -21.36
C VAL A 26 18.97 6.04 -22.30
N PRO A 27 19.70 5.56 -23.33
CA PRO A 27 19.21 4.51 -24.23
C PRO A 27 18.95 3.17 -23.54
N GLU A 28 17.98 2.38 -24.06
CA GLU A 28 17.62 1.06 -23.51
C GLU A 28 18.76 0.05 -23.46
N SER A 29 19.75 0.19 -24.34
CA SER A 29 20.92 -0.70 -24.40
C SER A 29 21.81 -0.64 -23.15
N GLN A 30 21.69 0.41 -22.33
CA GLN A 30 22.54 0.66 -21.16
C GLN A 30 21.75 0.64 -19.85
N GLY A 31 21.07 -0.48 -19.56
CA GLY A 31 20.24 -0.66 -18.36
C GLY A 31 20.94 -0.33 -17.04
N LEU A 32 22.25 -0.60 -16.92
CA LEU A 32 23.03 -0.26 -15.72
C LEU A 32 23.18 1.25 -15.50
N LEU A 33 23.45 2.01 -16.56
CA LEU A 33 23.59 3.47 -16.49
C LEU A 33 22.26 4.15 -16.19
N ARG A 34 21.14 3.61 -16.70
CA ARG A 34 19.78 4.03 -16.33
C ARG A 34 19.52 3.87 -14.85
N ALA A 35 19.76 2.67 -14.32
CA ALA A 35 19.56 2.37 -12.91
C ALA A 35 20.42 3.28 -12.03
N LEU A 36 21.69 3.50 -12.40
CA LEU A 36 22.59 4.41 -11.69
C LEU A 36 22.11 5.86 -11.70
N ALA A 37 21.64 6.39 -12.84
CA ALA A 37 21.12 7.75 -12.94
C ALA A 37 19.90 7.97 -12.03
N PHE A 38 18.98 7.00 -12.00
CA PHE A 38 17.82 7.04 -11.13
C PHE A 38 18.20 6.94 -9.65
N VAL A 39 19.06 5.97 -9.29
CA VAL A 39 19.54 5.78 -7.91
C VAL A 39 20.30 7.01 -7.43
N ALA A 40 21.16 7.61 -8.25
CA ALA A 40 21.86 8.84 -7.89
C ALA A 40 20.89 10.00 -7.63
N GLY A 41 19.88 10.19 -8.48
CA GLY A 41 18.84 11.20 -8.27
C GLY A 41 18.04 10.96 -6.99
N LEU A 42 17.70 9.70 -6.70
CA LEU A 42 16.99 9.30 -5.49
C LEU A 42 17.81 9.58 -4.22
N VAL A 43 19.10 9.22 -4.23
CA VAL A 43 20.02 9.44 -3.11
C VAL A 43 20.24 10.93 -2.86
N LEU A 44 20.44 11.73 -3.91
CA LEU A 44 20.61 13.18 -3.79
C LEU A 44 19.35 13.85 -3.23
N ALA A 45 18.16 13.50 -3.75
CA ALA A 45 16.91 14.03 -3.23
C ALA A 45 16.66 13.59 -1.77
N GLY A 46 16.92 12.33 -1.45
CA GLY A 46 16.83 11.80 -0.09
C GLY A 46 17.76 12.52 0.88
N GLY A 47 19.01 12.79 0.48
CA GLY A 47 19.97 13.56 1.27
C GLY A 47 19.50 14.99 1.55
N VAL A 48 18.94 15.67 0.53
CA VAL A 48 18.38 17.02 0.70
C VAL A 48 17.17 17.01 1.65
N LEU A 49 16.30 16.01 1.53
CA LEU A 49 15.14 15.87 2.43
C LEU A 49 15.58 15.64 3.88
N TRP A 50 16.58 14.79 4.14
CA TRP A 50 17.09 14.53 5.49
C TRP A 50 17.69 15.76 6.19
N VAL A 51 18.32 16.66 5.44
CA VAL A 51 18.88 17.89 6.01
C VAL A 51 17.82 18.98 6.20
N SER A 52 16.70 18.89 5.48
CA SER A 52 15.60 19.88 5.51
C SER A 52 14.78 19.79 6.81
N ALA A 53 14.27 20.93 7.31
CA ALA A 53 13.41 20.96 8.49
C ALA A 53 12.18 20.02 8.41
N PRO A 54 11.45 19.92 7.28
CA PRO A 54 10.35 18.95 7.17
C PRO A 54 10.80 17.49 7.28
N GLY A 55 12.00 17.14 6.79
CA GLY A 55 12.52 15.77 6.89
C GLY A 55 12.90 15.40 8.33
N LYS A 56 13.49 16.32 9.08
CA LYS A 56 13.77 16.13 10.51
C LYS A 56 12.49 16.03 11.34
N ALA A 57 11.48 16.87 11.03
CA ALA A 57 10.17 16.80 11.67
C ALA A 57 9.46 15.47 11.38
N PHE A 58 9.52 14.99 10.13
CA PHE A 58 8.99 13.67 9.76
C PHE A 58 9.70 12.54 10.50
N ALA A 59 11.03 12.60 10.63
CA ALA A 59 11.79 11.59 11.38
C ALA A 59 11.39 11.54 12.87
N SER A 60 11.23 12.71 13.51
CA SER A 60 10.71 12.80 14.88
C SER A 60 9.29 12.22 14.97
N TYR A 61 8.40 12.62 14.06
CA TYR A 61 7.03 12.13 14.02
C TYR A 61 6.95 10.61 13.79
N ALA A 62 7.83 10.05 12.97
CA ALA A 62 7.91 8.61 12.75
C ALA A 62 8.36 7.87 14.02
N GLN A 63 9.32 8.42 14.77
CA GLN A 63 9.72 7.89 16.07
C GLN A 63 8.57 7.93 17.08
N ASP A 64 7.85 9.06 17.16
CA ASP A 64 6.67 9.22 18.01
C ASP A 64 5.57 8.23 17.64
N SER A 65 5.33 8.03 16.33
CA SER A 65 4.35 7.08 15.80
C SER A 65 4.69 5.63 16.16
N VAL A 66 5.98 5.26 16.12
CA VAL A 66 6.43 3.93 16.57
C VAL A 66 6.27 3.80 18.08
N GLY A 67 6.54 4.87 18.84
CA GLY A 67 6.29 4.92 20.28
C GLY A 67 4.82 4.68 20.62
N GLU A 68 3.90 5.30 19.89
CA GLU A 68 2.45 5.13 20.06
C GLU A 68 1.98 3.74 19.58
N ALA A 69 2.51 3.24 18.46
CA ALA A 69 2.23 1.91 17.96
C ALA A 69 2.64 0.81 18.95
N ARG A 70 3.66 1.05 19.79
CA ARG A 70 4.04 0.14 20.88
C ARG A 70 3.06 0.17 22.06
N LYS A 71 2.28 1.23 22.23
CA LYS A 71 1.20 1.31 23.22
C LYS A 71 -0.05 0.56 22.78
N VAL A 72 -0.15 0.20 21.50
CA VAL A 72 -1.23 -0.63 20.99
C VAL A 72 -1.09 -2.02 21.61
N VAL A 73 -2.03 -2.33 22.49
CA VAL A 73 -2.15 -3.67 23.07
C VAL A 73 -2.63 -4.59 21.96
N TRP A 74 -1.73 -5.42 21.44
CA TRP A 74 -2.09 -6.43 20.46
C TRP A 74 -2.92 -7.53 21.15
N PRO A 75 -4.00 -8.00 20.50
CA PRO A 75 -4.87 -9.02 21.06
C PRO A 75 -4.09 -10.31 21.34
N GLU A 76 -4.52 -11.06 22.36
CA GLU A 76 -3.93 -12.38 22.62
C GLU A 76 -4.18 -13.28 21.39
N ARG A 77 -3.28 -14.23 21.12
CA ARG A 77 -3.43 -15.20 20.01
C ARG A 77 -4.81 -15.87 20.01
N LYS A 78 -5.38 -16.11 21.20
CA LYS A 78 -6.71 -16.70 21.36
C LYS A 78 -7.83 -15.77 20.87
N GLU A 79 -7.77 -14.49 21.23
CA GLU A 79 -8.76 -13.50 20.79
C GLU A 79 -8.69 -13.29 19.27
N ALA A 80 -7.47 -13.18 18.72
CA ALA A 80 -7.27 -13.05 17.28
C ALA A 80 -7.83 -14.25 16.50
N LEU A 81 -7.59 -15.47 16.99
CA LEU A 81 -8.14 -16.69 16.40
C LEU A 81 -9.65 -16.80 16.56
N GLN A 82 -10.20 -16.35 17.70
CA GLN A 82 -11.64 -16.35 17.93
C GLN A 82 -12.35 -15.38 16.98
N LEU A 83 -11.84 -14.17 16.82
CA LEU A 83 -12.38 -13.19 15.87
C LEU A 83 -12.27 -13.69 14.44
N THR A 84 -11.13 -14.29 14.07
CA THR A 84 -10.95 -14.90 12.73
C THR A 84 -11.96 -16.02 12.53
N GLY A 85 -12.07 -16.96 13.47
CA GLY A 85 -13.02 -18.06 13.41
C GLY A 85 -14.48 -17.60 13.34
N LEU A 86 -14.85 -16.54 14.04
CA LEU A 86 -16.18 -15.93 13.96
C LEU A 86 -16.47 -15.40 12.56
N VAL A 87 -15.52 -14.69 11.94
CA VAL A 87 -15.67 -14.20 10.56
C VAL A 87 -15.80 -15.37 9.58
N PHE A 88 -14.97 -16.42 9.72
CA PHE A 88 -15.07 -17.61 8.89
C PHE A 88 -16.42 -18.31 9.01
N LEU A 89 -16.93 -18.47 10.24
CA LEU A 89 -18.25 -19.06 10.47
C LEU A 89 -19.35 -18.22 9.81
N PHE A 90 -19.30 -16.89 9.98
CA PHE A 90 -20.27 -15.98 9.39
C PHE A 90 -20.27 -16.08 7.85
N VAL A 91 -19.10 -16.05 7.21
CA VAL A 91 -18.98 -16.18 5.75
C VAL A 91 -19.44 -17.57 5.28
N LEU A 92 -19.15 -18.63 6.02
CA LEU A 92 -19.58 -19.99 5.68
C LEU A 92 -21.10 -20.12 5.70
N VAL A 93 -21.79 -19.52 6.68
CA VAL A 93 -23.25 -19.50 6.74
C VAL A 93 -23.83 -18.75 5.54
N LEU A 94 -23.29 -17.58 5.19
CA LEU A 94 -23.73 -16.82 4.02
C LEU A 94 -23.49 -17.58 2.70
N ALA A 95 -22.34 -18.24 2.58
CA ALA A 95 -22.00 -19.05 1.41
C ALA A 95 -22.96 -20.24 1.24
N LEU A 96 -23.28 -20.94 2.34
CA LEU A 96 -24.25 -22.04 2.31
C LEU A 96 -25.67 -21.55 1.99
N PHE A 97 -26.06 -20.40 2.54
CA PHE A 97 -27.35 -19.78 2.24
C PHE A 97 -27.44 -19.41 0.76
N MET A 98 -26.43 -18.69 0.24
CA MET A 98 -26.36 -18.30 -1.17
C MET A 98 -26.38 -19.54 -2.08
N TRP A 99 -25.57 -20.56 -1.77
CA TRP A 99 -25.58 -21.83 -2.51
C TRP A 99 -26.96 -22.50 -2.53
N SER A 100 -27.67 -22.49 -1.40
CA SER A 100 -29.01 -23.07 -1.30
C SER A 100 -30.02 -22.30 -2.15
N VAL A 101 -29.96 -20.96 -2.13
CA VAL A 101 -30.80 -20.09 -2.96
C VAL A 101 -30.50 -20.31 -4.43
N ASP A 102 -29.23 -20.26 -4.85
CA ASP A 102 -28.82 -20.46 -6.24
C ASP A 102 -29.23 -21.84 -6.76
N SER A 103 -29.06 -22.89 -5.94
CA SER A 103 -29.46 -24.25 -6.28
C SER A 103 -30.99 -24.38 -6.38
N GLY A 104 -31.74 -23.78 -5.46
CA GLY A 104 -33.20 -23.78 -5.48
C GLY A 104 -33.77 -22.99 -6.66
N LEU A 105 -33.13 -21.86 -7.01
CA LEU A 105 -33.49 -21.06 -8.16
C LEU A 105 -33.18 -21.81 -9.46
N SER A 106 -32.00 -22.43 -9.55
CA SER A 106 -31.61 -23.30 -10.66
C SER A 106 -32.62 -24.43 -10.86
N TRP A 107 -32.98 -25.15 -9.80
CA TRP A 107 -34.01 -26.20 -9.87
C TRP A 107 -35.35 -25.65 -10.36
N LEU A 108 -35.82 -24.54 -9.81
CA LEU A 108 -37.08 -23.91 -10.21
C LEU A 108 -37.08 -23.49 -11.70
N PHE A 109 -35.98 -22.91 -12.18
CA PHE A 109 -35.91 -22.45 -13.56
C PHE A 109 -35.70 -23.59 -14.56
N TYR A 110 -34.81 -24.54 -14.29
CA TYR A 110 -34.48 -25.60 -15.24
C TYR A 110 -35.51 -26.74 -15.24
N ASP A 111 -35.93 -27.21 -14.07
CA ASP A 111 -36.82 -28.37 -13.97
C ASP A 111 -38.29 -27.98 -14.10
N LEU A 112 -38.72 -26.85 -13.51
CA LEU A 112 -40.14 -26.45 -13.53
C LEU A 112 -40.51 -25.58 -14.74
N LEU A 113 -39.69 -24.57 -15.07
CA LEU A 113 -40.02 -23.60 -16.14
C LEU A 113 -39.54 -24.01 -17.53
N LEU A 114 -38.30 -24.51 -17.66
CA LEU A 114 -37.77 -24.96 -18.96
C LEU A 114 -38.15 -26.40 -19.32
N GLY A 115 -38.69 -27.18 -18.37
CA GLY A 115 -39.12 -28.56 -18.59
C GLY A 115 -38.02 -29.47 -19.11
N ARG A 116 -36.77 -29.19 -18.74
CA ARG A 116 -35.58 -29.88 -19.25
C ARG A 116 -35.00 -30.81 -18.17
N GLY A 117 -35.86 -31.70 -17.68
CA GLY A 117 -35.44 -32.97 -17.09
C GLY A 117 -35.13 -33.99 -18.18
#